data_AF-A0A6A5RU67-F1
#
_entry.id   AF-A0A6A5RU67-F1
#
_cell.length_a   1.000
_cell.length_b   1.000
_cell.length_c   1.000
_cell.angle_alpha   90.00
_cell.angle_beta   90.00
_cell.angle_gamma   90.00
#
_symmetry.space_group_name_H-M   'P 1'
#
loop_
_entity.id
_entity.type
_entity.pdbx_description
1 polymer ?
#
loop_
_entity_poly.entity_id
_entity_poly.type
_entity_poly.pdbx_seq_one_letter_code
_entity_poly.pdbx_strand_id
1 'polypeptide(L)'
;GFQPNVSSTWQEIGHYDLEPGTQFELDESCLYGYDRAGISFVGNANDNLTFENKAVGAYSTPSDLGLTRFWLRRLGLSQSDMTINNTGRCVSFLHALKHKGHIPSLSFGYQAGAAYRDNQVTTKSAGSLVLGGYDKSRTSKDTVTIPHATDVIVGVQSITATLRAGSATVLNPGVLAIPGTTVPELWLPHNVCDQIASVLNLTYHDDTGRYTLTDAAHNALQSLNGSLNFKIGSTYT
;
A
#
# COMPACT_ATOMS: atom_id res chain seq x y z
N GLY A 1 20.70 -1.31 2.98
CA GLY A 1 19.55 -1.88 3.67
C GLY A 1 19.81 -2.11 5.13
N PHE A 2 18.93 -2.81 5.82
CA PHE A 2 19.27 -3.38 7.12
C PHE A 2 20.39 -4.42 6.92
N GLN A 3 21.39 -4.41 7.80
CA GLN A 3 22.58 -5.27 7.73
C GLN A 3 22.66 -6.10 9.02
N PRO A 4 22.14 -7.34 9.01
CA PRO A 4 22.08 -8.17 10.22
C PRO A 4 23.44 -8.36 10.90
N ASN A 5 24.49 -8.52 10.10
CA ASN A 5 25.87 -8.76 10.57
C ASN A 5 26.51 -7.55 11.28
N VAL A 6 25.91 -6.37 11.21
CA VAL A 6 26.40 -5.14 11.85
C VAL A 6 25.64 -4.83 13.14
N SER A 7 24.45 -5.42 13.33
CA SER A 7 23.65 -5.20 14.52
C SER A 7 24.09 -6.12 15.67
N SER A 8 24.37 -5.53 16.83
CA SER A 8 24.71 -6.27 18.05
C SER A 8 23.50 -6.84 18.77
N THR A 9 22.29 -6.44 18.37
CA THR A 9 21.01 -6.87 18.97
C THR A 9 20.20 -7.78 18.06
N TRP A 10 20.73 -8.12 16.88
CA TRP A 10 20.11 -9.04 15.95
C TRP A 10 20.03 -10.47 16.50
N GLN A 11 18.85 -11.07 16.42
CA GLN A 11 18.59 -12.46 16.72
C GLN A 11 17.88 -13.10 15.53
N GLU A 12 18.62 -13.90 14.77
CA GLU A 12 18.10 -14.56 13.58
C GLU A 12 17.00 -15.58 13.92
N ILE A 13 15.96 -15.63 13.10
CA ILE A 13 14.93 -16.67 13.14
C ILE A 13 15.06 -17.58 11.91
N GLY A 14 15.14 -17.00 10.71
CA GLY A 14 15.30 -17.77 9.47
C GLY A 14 14.76 -17.07 8.23
N HIS A 15 14.80 -17.77 7.10
CA HIS A 15 14.31 -17.29 5.82
C HIS A 15 12.83 -17.62 5.64
N TYR A 16 12.02 -16.60 5.32
CA TYR A 16 10.59 -16.74 5.01
C TYR A 16 10.20 -15.82 3.86
N ASP A 17 9.10 -16.12 3.20
CA ASP A 17 8.60 -15.32 2.08
C ASP A 17 8.12 -13.94 2.55
N LEU A 18 8.43 -12.91 1.78
CA LEU A 18 7.98 -11.56 2.04
C LEU A 18 6.59 -11.34 1.44
N GLU A 19 5.58 -11.19 2.30
CA GLU A 19 4.25 -10.78 1.84
C GLU A 19 4.29 -9.38 1.18
N PRO A 20 3.58 -9.20 0.05
CA PRO A 20 2.46 -10.05 -0.38
C PRO A 20 2.84 -11.22 -1.31
N GLY A 21 4.12 -11.48 -1.59
CA GLY A 21 4.57 -12.63 -2.40
C GLY A 21 4.18 -12.60 -3.88
N THR A 22 4.14 -13.80 -4.48
CA THR A 22 4.01 -14.13 -5.92
C THR A 22 2.93 -13.36 -6.67
N GLN A 23 1.84 -13.02 -5.99
CA GLN A 23 0.69 -12.34 -6.59
C GLN A 23 1.01 -10.96 -7.17
N PHE A 24 2.13 -10.34 -6.77
CA PHE A 24 2.60 -9.06 -7.32
C PHE A 24 3.99 -9.16 -7.96
N GLU A 25 4.47 -10.39 -8.24
CA GLU A 25 5.83 -10.63 -8.73
C GLU A 25 6.91 -10.12 -7.74
N LEU A 26 6.56 -10.07 -6.45
CA LEU A 26 7.46 -9.65 -5.36
C LEU A 26 7.93 -10.88 -4.59
N ASP A 27 8.36 -11.91 -5.32
CA ASP A 27 8.84 -13.20 -4.82
C ASP A 27 10.21 -13.09 -4.19
N GLU A 28 10.23 -12.45 -3.03
CA GLU A 28 11.45 -12.22 -2.30
C GLU A 28 11.46 -13.02 -1.00
N SER A 29 12.48 -13.84 -0.84
CA SER A 29 12.80 -14.40 0.46
C SER A 29 13.44 -13.32 1.33
N CYS A 30 12.97 -13.23 2.56
CA CYS A 30 13.44 -12.29 3.55
C CYS A 30 14.04 -13.06 4.72
N LEU A 31 15.22 -12.63 5.18
CA LEU A 31 15.82 -13.12 6.42
C LEU A 31 15.16 -12.39 7.59
N TYR A 32 14.29 -13.10 8.31
CA TYR A 32 13.59 -12.57 9.48
C TYR A 32 14.36 -12.85 10.77
N GLY A 33 14.24 -11.91 11.69
CA GLY A 33 14.80 -11.98 13.03
C GLY A 33 14.22 -10.92 13.94
N TYR A 34 14.65 -10.93 15.20
CA TYR A 34 14.36 -9.89 16.16
C TYR A 34 15.50 -8.88 16.22
N ASP A 35 15.14 -7.60 16.28
CA ASP A 35 16.09 -6.52 16.55
C ASP A 35 15.41 -5.33 17.24
N ARG A 36 16.19 -4.29 17.51
CA ARG A 36 15.72 -2.96 17.88
C ARG A 36 15.17 -2.25 16.65
N ALA A 37 13.90 -1.89 16.69
CA ALA A 37 13.27 -1.10 15.64
C ALA A 37 12.50 0.08 16.22
N GLY A 38 12.41 1.15 15.44
CA GLY A 38 11.90 2.42 15.92
C GLY A 38 11.59 3.42 14.82
N ILE A 39 10.95 4.51 15.20
CA ILE A 39 10.71 5.67 14.34
C ILE A 39 11.42 6.87 14.96
N SER A 40 12.14 7.60 14.11
CA SER A 40 12.73 8.88 14.47
C SER A 40 11.90 10.00 13.86
N PHE A 41 11.68 11.07 14.64
CA PHE A 41 10.99 12.26 14.16
C PHE A 41 12.03 13.28 13.69
N VAL A 42 11.85 13.77 12.47
CA VAL A 42 12.75 14.78 11.88
C VAL A 42 12.64 16.07 12.70
N GLY A 43 13.77 16.56 13.22
CA GLY A 43 13.85 17.85 13.92
C GLY A 43 13.83 17.78 15.46
N ASN A 44 13.58 16.61 16.07
CA ASN A 44 13.71 16.44 17.52
C ASN A 44 14.13 15.01 17.89
N ALA A 45 15.41 14.83 18.24
CA ALA A 45 15.95 13.52 18.63
C ALA A 45 15.35 12.96 19.92
N ASN A 46 14.75 13.82 20.77
CA ASN A 46 14.15 13.40 22.03
C ASN A 46 12.83 12.64 21.86
N ASP A 47 12.21 12.75 20.68
CA ASP A 47 10.94 12.07 20.37
C ASP A 47 11.15 10.70 19.70
N ASN A 48 12.41 10.29 19.51
CA ASN A 48 12.74 9.00 18.87
C ASN A 48 12.20 7.83 19.71
N LEU A 49 11.38 7.00 19.08
CA LEU A 49 10.80 5.82 19.71
C LEU A 49 11.56 4.59 19.24
N THR A 50 12.15 3.83 20.17
CA THR A 50 12.83 2.56 19.87
C THR A 50 12.27 1.47 20.77
N PHE A 51 11.99 0.32 20.18
CA PHE A 51 11.51 -0.86 20.88
C PHE A 51 12.45 -2.03 20.64
N GLU A 52 12.73 -2.76 21.72
CA GLU A 52 13.46 -4.03 21.68
C GLU A 52 12.58 -5.15 21.10
N ASN A 53 13.23 -6.20 20.62
CA ASN A 53 12.63 -7.46 20.21
C ASN A 53 11.48 -7.30 19.20
N LYS A 54 11.72 -6.49 18.16
CA LYS A 54 10.80 -6.26 17.05
C LYS A 54 11.18 -7.13 15.86
N ALA A 55 10.16 -7.67 15.20
CA ALA A 55 10.31 -8.40 13.96
C ALA A 55 10.89 -7.46 12.89
N VAL A 56 12.06 -7.80 12.37
CA VAL A 56 12.74 -7.09 11.28
C VAL A 56 13.06 -8.09 10.20
N GLY A 57 12.72 -7.72 8.96
CA GLY A 57 13.05 -8.47 7.77
C GLY A 57 14.20 -7.84 7.01
N ALA A 58 15.27 -8.59 6.80
CA ALA A 58 16.36 -8.23 5.91
C ALA A 58 16.13 -8.88 4.54
N TYR A 59 15.83 -8.07 3.53
CA TYR A 59 15.65 -8.56 2.17
C TYR A 59 16.48 -7.73 1.18
N SER A 60 16.78 -8.33 0.04
CA SER A 60 17.44 -7.69 -1.09
C SER A 60 16.59 -7.90 -2.33
N THR A 61 16.18 -6.81 -2.97
CA THR A 61 15.47 -6.87 -4.25
C THR A 61 16.43 -7.22 -5.38
N PRO A 62 16.20 -8.31 -6.14
CA PRO A 62 16.87 -8.52 -7.42
C PRO A 62 16.54 -7.40 -8.41
N SER A 63 17.46 -7.13 -9.34
CA SER A 63 17.38 -6.00 -10.29
C SER A 63 16.63 -6.32 -11.59
N ASP A 64 16.01 -7.49 -11.69
CA ASP A 64 15.41 -8.05 -12.90
C ASP A 64 14.08 -7.39 -13.31
N LEU A 65 13.36 -6.76 -12.39
CA LEU A 65 12.16 -5.96 -12.71
C LEU A 65 12.46 -4.58 -13.33
N GLY A 66 13.72 -4.24 -13.63
CA GLY A 66 14.11 -2.92 -14.14
C GLY A 66 13.85 -1.75 -13.18
N LEU A 67 13.29 -2.05 -11.99
CA LEU A 67 13.14 -1.13 -10.88
C LEU A 67 14.52 -0.88 -10.29
N THR A 68 15.14 0.22 -10.72
CA THR A 68 16.42 0.69 -10.19
C THR A 68 16.30 0.96 -8.69
N ARG A 69 16.62 -0.02 -7.85
CA ARG A 69 17.03 0.13 -6.44
C ARG A 69 16.12 1.01 -5.56
N PHE A 70 14.82 1.12 -5.84
CA PHE A 70 13.91 1.85 -4.97
C PHE A 70 13.63 1.02 -3.71
N TRP A 71 14.38 1.35 -2.67
CA TRP A 71 14.24 0.85 -1.31
C TRP A 71 12.86 1.22 -0.74
N LEU A 72 11.81 0.45 -1.04
CA LEU A 72 10.51 0.58 -0.38
C LEU A 72 10.57 -0.13 0.97
N ARG A 73 11.07 0.55 2.00
CA ARG A 73 10.98 0.07 3.38
C ARG A 73 9.50 -0.13 3.72
N ARG A 74 9.13 -1.33 4.18
CA ARG A 74 7.77 -1.65 4.63
C ARG A 74 7.71 -1.51 6.15
N LEU A 75 6.62 -0.94 6.64
CA LEU A 75 6.30 -0.90 8.06
C LEU A 75 4.93 -1.57 8.24
N GLY A 76 4.91 -2.71 8.93
CA GLY A 76 3.66 -3.39 9.27
C GLY A 76 2.85 -2.55 10.25
N LEU A 77 1.64 -2.16 9.84
CA LEU A 77 0.69 -1.39 10.65
C LEU A 77 -0.52 -2.21 11.10
N SER A 78 -0.43 -3.54 11.00
CA SER A 78 -1.48 -4.42 11.54
C SER A 78 -1.60 -4.22 13.04
N GLN A 79 -2.85 -4.30 13.53
CA GLN A 79 -3.12 -4.38 14.96
C GLN A 79 -2.74 -5.77 15.49
N SER A 80 -2.79 -6.82 14.67
CA SER A 80 -2.48 -8.17 15.11
C SER A 80 -0.97 -8.39 15.23
N ASP A 81 -0.58 -9.22 16.18
CA ASP A 81 0.82 -9.64 16.34
C ASP A 81 1.28 -10.46 15.13
N MET A 82 2.53 -10.22 14.73
CA MET A 82 3.14 -10.97 13.63
C MET A 82 3.55 -12.35 14.14
N THR A 83 3.13 -13.39 13.42
CA THR A 83 3.57 -14.76 13.67
C THR A 83 4.61 -15.12 12.61
N ILE A 84 5.86 -15.29 13.03
CA ILE A 84 6.98 -15.61 12.12
C ILE A 84 7.18 -17.13 12.03
N ASN A 85 7.01 -17.82 13.16
CA ASN A 85 7.04 -19.28 13.24
C ASN A 85 6.08 -19.77 14.33
N ASN A 86 6.00 -21.08 14.55
CA ASN A 86 5.09 -21.72 15.52
C ASN A 86 5.29 -21.29 16.99
N THR A 87 6.39 -20.60 17.30
CA THR A 87 6.76 -20.19 18.67
C THR A 87 6.99 -18.69 18.83
N GLY A 88 7.30 -17.99 17.73
CA GLY A 88 7.71 -16.60 17.71
C GLY A 88 6.55 -15.69 17.34
N ARG A 89 5.94 -15.07 18.35
CA ARG A 89 5.00 -13.96 18.18
C ARG A 89 5.70 -12.65 18.47
N CYS A 90 5.66 -11.73 17.52
CA CYS A 90 6.13 -10.37 17.71
C CYS A 90 4.96 -9.43 17.96
N VAL A 91 5.02 -8.72 19.09
CA VAL A 91 4.07 -7.63 19.37
C VAL A 91 4.12 -6.60 18.25
N SER A 92 2.96 -6.34 17.62
CA SER A 92 2.85 -5.37 16.53
C SER A 92 3.35 -3.98 16.93
N PHE A 93 3.74 -3.17 15.94
CA PHE A 93 4.27 -1.84 16.20
C PHE A 93 3.25 -0.92 16.87
N LEU A 94 1.97 -0.98 16.44
CA LEU A 94 0.88 -0.21 17.05
C LEU A 94 0.62 -0.63 18.50
N HIS A 95 0.66 -1.94 18.82
CA HIS A 95 0.53 -2.39 20.20
C HIS A 95 1.67 -1.91 21.08
N ALA A 96 2.91 -1.94 20.57
CA ALA A 96 4.06 -1.44 21.31
C ALA A 96 3.90 0.06 21.66
N LEU A 97 3.45 0.86 20.70
CA LEU A 97 3.16 2.28 20.90
C LEU A 97 2.04 2.50 21.92
N LYS A 98 0.92 1.77 21.80
CA LYS A 98 -0.23 1.91 22.68
C LYS A 98 0.10 1.50 24.11
N HIS A 99 0.78 0.37 24.28
CA HIS A 99 1.19 -0.15 25.59
C HIS A 99 2.16 0.80 26.31
N LYS A 100 3.03 1.48 25.58
CA LYS A 100 3.93 2.50 26.15
C LYS A 100 3.29 3.89 26.31
N GLY A 101 2.01 4.03 25.95
CA GLY A 101 1.25 5.28 26.12
C GLY A 101 1.52 6.36 25.05
N HIS A 102 2.18 6.04 23.94
CA HIS A 102 2.50 7.00 22.88
C HIS A 102 1.32 7.31 21.95
N ILE A 103 0.34 6.40 21.85
CA ILE A 103 -0.86 6.60 21.04
C ILE A 103 -2.14 6.31 21.84
N PRO A 104 -3.24 7.04 21.59
CA PRO A 104 -4.48 6.89 22.36
C PRO A 104 -5.33 5.70 21.92
N SER A 105 -5.07 5.09 20.76
CA SER A 105 -5.83 3.92 20.27
C SER A 105 -4.98 3.03 19.34
N LEU A 106 -5.45 1.81 19.07
CA LEU A 106 -4.84 0.90 18.07
C LEU A 106 -5.39 1.20 16.67
N SER A 107 -5.32 2.45 16.23
CA SER A 107 -5.77 2.86 14.90
C SER A 107 -4.68 3.62 14.16
N PHE A 108 -4.84 3.81 12.87
CA PHE A 108 -4.01 4.72 12.09
C PHE A 108 -4.83 5.31 10.94
N GLY A 109 -4.43 6.51 10.51
CA GLY A 109 -4.95 7.18 9.35
C GLY A 109 -3.83 7.35 8.33
N TYR A 110 -4.08 6.93 7.10
CA TYR A 110 -3.11 7.03 6.01
C TYR A 110 -3.68 7.84 4.86
N GLN A 111 -2.88 8.77 4.34
CA GLN A 111 -3.15 9.50 3.12
C GLN A 111 -1.89 9.44 2.26
N ALA A 112 -1.97 8.83 1.08
CA ALA A 112 -0.80 8.67 0.20
C ALA A 112 -0.22 10.00 -0.30
N GLY A 113 -1.02 11.07 -0.29
CA GLY A 113 -0.67 12.35 -0.90
C GLY A 113 -0.89 12.33 -2.41
N ALA A 114 -0.56 13.42 -3.07
CA ALA A 114 -0.74 13.56 -4.51
C ALA A 114 0.32 14.51 -5.09
N ALA A 115 1.54 14.00 -5.24
CA ALA A 115 2.68 14.80 -5.70
C ALA A 115 2.49 15.37 -7.12
N TYR A 116 1.61 14.76 -7.92
CA TYR A 116 1.31 15.14 -9.30
C TYR A 116 0.23 16.22 -9.43
N ARG A 117 -0.51 16.56 -8.35
CA ARG A 117 -1.68 17.46 -8.46
C ARG A 117 -1.31 18.94 -8.64
N ASP A 118 -0.12 19.35 -8.22
CA ASP A 118 0.25 20.76 -8.19
C ASP A 118 1.53 21.02 -9.00
N ASN A 119 1.41 21.82 -10.07
CA ASN A 119 2.55 22.36 -10.84
C ASN A 119 3.35 23.43 -10.08
N GLN A 120 2.94 23.78 -8.84
CA GLN A 120 3.60 24.75 -7.99
C GLN A 120 4.43 23.99 -6.93
N VAL A 121 5.74 24.26 -6.91
CA VAL A 121 6.73 23.61 -6.03
C VAL A 121 6.39 23.76 -4.53
N THR A 122 5.54 24.72 -4.16
CA THR A 122 5.25 25.13 -2.78
C THR A 122 4.03 24.46 -2.12
N THR A 123 3.21 23.68 -2.85
CA THR A 123 1.96 23.10 -2.29
C THR A 123 1.82 21.59 -2.47
N LYS A 124 2.88 20.87 -2.85
CA LYS A 124 2.84 19.41 -3.01
C LYS A 124 2.21 18.75 -1.78
N SER A 125 1.07 18.09 -1.97
CA SER A 125 0.39 17.35 -0.91
C SER A 125 1.19 16.10 -0.58
N ALA A 126 2.12 16.24 0.37
CA ALA A 126 2.85 15.11 0.93
C ALA A 126 1.90 14.10 1.58
N GLY A 127 2.29 12.83 1.55
CA GLY A 127 1.60 11.79 2.29
C GLY A 127 1.61 12.06 3.79
N SER A 128 0.63 11.51 4.50
CA SER A 128 0.49 11.63 5.95
C SER A 128 0.15 10.28 6.53
N LEU A 129 0.81 9.93 7.64
CA LEU A 129 0.51 8.77 8.47
C LEU A 129 0.31 9.27 9.90
N VAL A 130 -0.88 9.06 10.44
CA VAL A 130 -1.25 9.38 11.83
C VAL A 130 -1.40 8.08 12.59
N LEU A 131 -0.66 7.91 13.68
CA LEU A 131 -0.76 6.74 14.54
C LEU A 131 -1.64 7.05 15.75
N GLY A 132 -2.61 6.19 16.04
CA GLY A 132 -3.59 6.34 17.11
C GLY A 132 -4.84 7.15 16.77
N GLY A 133 -5.04 7.50 15.50
CA GLY A 133 -6.20 8.24 15.02
C GLY A 133 -6.05 8.60 13.55
N TYR A 134 -6.72 9.66 13.10
CA TYR A 134 -6.61 10.19 11.74
C TYR A 134 -6.71 11.72 11.74
N ASP A 135 -6.24 12.35 10.66
CA ASP A 135 -6.36 13.79 10.46
C ASP A 135 -7.66 14.12 9.73
N LYS A 136 -8.65 14.67 10.46
CA LYS A 136 -9.96 15.06 9.92
C LYS A 136 -9.87 16.17 8.86
N SER A 137 -8.81 16.98 8.85
CA SER A 137 -8.64 18.00 7.80
C SER A 137 -8.35 17.39 6.42
N ARG A 138 -8.00 16.10 6.37
CA ARG A 138 -7.63 15.36 5.15
C ARG A 138 -8.70 14.36 4.70
N THR A 139 -9.88 14.35 5.31
CA THR A 139 -10.98 13.45 4.94
C THR A 139 -11.91 14.06 3.90
N SER A 140 -12.43 13.24 2.99
CA SER A 140 -13.54 13.60 2.10
C SER A 140 -14.88 13.66 2.86
N LYS A 141 -15.92 14.22 2.23
CA LYS A 141 -17.27 14.28 2.81
C LYS A 141 -17.91 12.90 2.99
N ASP A 142 -17.62 11.96 2.08
CA ASP A 142 -18.15 10.61 2.12
C ASP A 142 -17.18 9.66 2.83
N THR A 143 -17.71 8.84 3.73
CA THR A 143 -16.97 7.81 4.47
C THR A 143 -17.77 6.52 4.47
N VAL A 144 -17.08 5.39 4.24
CA VAL A 144 -17.65 4.05 4.36
C VAL A 144 -17.00 3.32 5.53
N THR A 145 -17.82 2.73 6.39
CA THR A 145 -17.34 1.94 7.53
C THR A 145 -17.31 0.47 7.15
N ILE A 146 -16.14 -0.15 7.24
CA ILE A 146 -15.90 -1.55 6.88
C ILE A 146 -15.55 -2.33 8.16
N PRO A 147 -16.45 -3.19 8.64
CA PRO A 147 -16.13 -4.13 9.72
C PRO A 147 -15.03 -5.08 9.25
N HIS A 148 -14.00 -5.26 10.07
CA HIS A 148 -12.90 -6.19 9.80
C HIS A 148 -12.48 -6.88 11.10
N ALA A 149 -12.04 -8.13 11.00
CA ALA A 149 -11.47 -8.89 12.12
C ALA A 149 -9.94 -9.01 12.00
N THR A 150 -9.42 -9.10 10.77
CA THR A 150 -8.00 -9.14 10.44
C THR A 150 -7.71 -8.14 9.33
N ASP A 151 -8.02 -8.52 8.09
CA ASP A 151 -7.80 -7.70 6.90
C ASP A 151 -9.04 -6.87 6.57
N VAL A 152 -8.79 -5.67 6.05
CA VAL A 152 -9.85 -4.82 5.51
C VAL A 152 -10.19 -5.32 4.12
N ILE A 153 -11.33 -5.98 3.98
CA ILE A 153 -11.87 -6.42 2.70
C ILE A 153 -13.03 -5.51 2.33
N VAL A 154 -12.99 -4.94 1.13
CA VAL A 154 -14.04 -4.08 0.60
C VAL A 154 -14.73 -4.73 -0.60
N GLY A 155 -16.01 -4.41 -0.80
CA GLY A 155 -16.73 -4.76 -2.01
C GLY A 155 -16.61 -3.64 -3.03
N VAL A 156 -15.98 -3.91 -4.17
CA VAL A 156 -16.06 -3.05 -5.36
C VAL A 156 -17.33 -3.46 -6.11
N GLN A 157 -18.41 -2.72 -5.89
CA GLN A 157 -19.75 -3.03 -6.40
C GLN A 157 -19.85 -2.81 -7.91
N SER A 158 -19.20 -1.76 -8.42
CA SER A 158 -19.11 -1.48 -9.84
C SER A 158 -17.95 -0.54 -10.13
N ILE A 159 -17.47 -0.60 -11.36
CA ILE A 159 -16.54 0.37 -11.93
C ILE A 159 -17.21 0.92 -13.19
N THR A 160 -17.28 2.24 -13.28
CA THR A 160 -17.86 2.93 -14.44
C THR A 160 -16.85 3.90 -15.02
N ALA A 161 -16.52 3.70 -16.29
CA ALA A 161 -15.71 4.62 -17.06
C ALA A 161 -16.60 5.67 -17.72
N THR A 162 -16.34 6.94 -17.44
CA THR A 162 -17.06 8.07 -18.03
C THR A 162 -16.10 8.87 -18.90
N LEU A 163 -16.39 8.94 -20.19
CA LEU A 163 -15.65 9.73 -21.17
C LEU A 163 -16.60 10.75 -21.82
N ARG A 164 -16.05 11.69 -22.58
CA ARG A 164 -16.85 12.67 -23.35
C ARG A 164 -17.87 12.01 -24.28
N ALA A 165 -17.57 10.83 -24.82
CA ALA A 165 -18.44 10.10 -25.74
C ALA A 165 -19.57 9.31 -25.05
N GLY A 166 -19.52 9.13 -23.73
CA GLY A 166 -20.50 8.33 -22.98
C GLY A 166 -19.91 7.67 -21.74
N SER A 167 -20.74 6.87 -21.07
CA SER A 167 -20.36 6.11 -19.87
C SER A 167 -20.55 4.62 -20.10
N ALA A 168 -19.62 3.81 -19.63
CA ALA A 168 -19.63 2.36 -19.75
C ALA A 168 -19.30 1.71 -18.39
N THR A 169 -20.10 0.72 -17.99
CA THR A 169 -19.79 -0.12 -16.84
C THR A 169 -18.76 -1.16 -17.24
N VAL A 170 -17.61 -1.18 -16.55
CA VAL A 170 -16.48 -2.08 -16.83
C VAL A 170 -16.32 -3.20 -15.79
N LEU A 171 -17.11 -3.15 -14.72
CA LEU A 171 -17.20 -4.22 -13.72
C LEU A 171 -18.66 -4.44 -13.31
N ASN A 172 -19.15 -5.64 -13.58
CA ASN A 172 -20.44 -6.18 -13.12
C ASN A 172 -20.44 -7.72 -13.36
N PRO A 173 -20.70 -8.59 -12.36
CA PRO A 173 -21.00 -8.29 -10.95
C PRO A 173 -19.80 -7.72 -10.20
N GLY A 174 -20.03 -7.15 -9.01
CA GLY A 174 -18.96 -6.64 -8.18
C GLY A 174 -18.00 -7.72 -7.68
N VAL A 175 -16.85 -7.29 -7.15
CA VAL A 175 -15.80 -8.18 -6.60
C VAL A 175 -15.35 -7.73 -5.22
N LEU A 176 -14.73 -8.65 -4.48
CA LEU A 176 -13.99 -8.31 -3.26
C LEU A 176 -12.60 -7.81 -3.61
N ALA A 177 -12.12 -6.83 -2.86
CA ALA A 177 -10.78 -6.27 -3.00
C ALA A 177 -10.17 -5.95 -1.63
N ILE A 178 -8.84 -5.90 -1.57
CA ILE A 178 -8.08 -5.49 -0.39
C ILE A 178 -7.42 -4.14 -0.70
N PRO A 179 -7.64 -3.09 0.10
CA PRO A 179 -6.91 -1.84 -0.05
C PRO A 179 -5.42 -2.05 0.27
N GLY A 180 -4.58 -2.10 -0.77
CA GLY A 180 -3.13 -2.25 -0.64
C GLY A 180 -2.40 -0.91 -0.65
N THR A 181 -1.32 -0.79 0.13
CA THR A 181 -0.40 0.37 0.12
C THR A 181 1.02 -0.04 -0.33
N THR A 182 1.19 -1.28 -0.74
CA THR A 182 2.49 -1.91 -1.05
C THR A 182 2.90 -1.75 -2.51
N VAL A 183 1.96 -1.54 -3.42
CA VAL A 183 2.17 -1.43 -4.86
C VAL A 183 1.46 -0.18 -5.41
N PRO A 184 2.02 0.49 -6.42
CA PRO A 184 1.42 1.69 -7.00
C PRO A 184 0.28 1.38 -7.99
N GLU A 185 0.10 0.13 -8.40
CA GLU A 185 -0.90 -0.28 -9.38
C GLU A 185 -2.22 -0.71 -8.77
N LEU A 186 -3.27 -0.67 -9.60
CA LEU A 186 -4.54 -1.28 -9.31
C LEU A 186 -4.62 -2.65 -10.00
N TRP A 187 -4.77 -3.71 -9.22
CA TRP A 187 -4.92 -5.07 -9.71
C TRP A 187 -6.40 -5.45 -9.77
N LEU A 188 -6.89 -5.76 -10.97
CA LEU A 188 -8.29 -6.10 -11.24
C LEU A 188 -8.37 -7.42 -12.02
N PRO A 189 -9.53 -8.09 -12.05
CA PRO A 189 -9.76 -9.22 -12.94
C PRO A 189 -9.39 -8.87 -14.40
N HIS A 190 -8.76 -9.81 -15.11
CA HIS A 190 -8.23 -9.59 -16.46
C HIS A 190 -9.27 -9.00 -17.42
N ASN A 191 -10.50 -9.51 -17.40
CA ASN A 191 -11.59 -9.01 -18.24
C ASN A 191 -11.98 -7.55 -17.93
N VAL A 192 -11.83 -7.10 -16.69
CA VAL A 192 -12.08 -5.70 -16.29
C VAL A 192 -10.95 -4.81 -16.81
N CYS A 193 -9.70 -5.28 -16.69
CA CYS A 193 -8.54 -4.59 -17.27
C CYS A 193 -8.69 -4.41 -18.77
N ASP A 194 -9.11 -5.44 -19.51
CA ASP A 194 -9.36 -5.36 -20.95
C ASP A 194 -10.45 -4.36 -21.32
N GLN A 195 -11.54 -4.32 -20.54
CA GLN A 195 -12.60 -3.33 -20.74
C GLN A 195 -12.10 -1.91 -20.49
N ILE A 196 -11.34 -1.69 -19.42
CA ILE A 196 -10.70 -0.40 -19.16
C ILE A 196 -9.72 -0.04 -20.29
N ALA A 197 -8.91 -0.99 -20.74
CA ALA A 197 -7.95 -0.80 -21.82
C ALA A 197 -8.63 -0.44 -23.13
N SER A 198 -9.75 -1.10 -23.46
CA SER A 198 -10.56 -0.77 -24.64
C SER A 198 -11.15 0.64 -24.55
N VAL A 199 -11.65 1.05 -23.38
CA VAL A 199 -12.25 2.37 -23.19
C VAL A 199 -11.20 3.48 -23.22
N LEU A 200 -10.04 3.25 -22.61
CA LEU A 200 -8.96 4.23 -22.50
C LEU A 200 -7.92 4.13 -23.62
N ASN A 201 -8.09 3.23 -24.57
CA ASN A 201 -7.14 2.95 -25.65
C ASN A 201 -5.72 2.62 -25.14
N LEU A 202 -5.65 1.74 -24.13
CA LEU A 202 -4.39 1.23 -23.58
C LEU A 202 -3.93 -0.01 -24.35
N THR A 203 -2.62 -0.22 -24.43
CA THR A 203 -2.01 -1.38 -25.10
C THR A 203 -1.39 -2.31 -24.06
N TYR A 204 -1.78 -3.58 -24.06
CA TYR A 204 -1.16 -4.58 -23.20
C TYR A 204 0.30 -4.82 -23.62
N HIS A 205 1.19 -4.93 -22.65
CA HIS A 205 2.61 -5.14 -22.85
C HIS A 205 3.03 -6.45 -22.19
N ASP A 206 3.14 -7.51 -23.00
CA ASP A 206 3.33 -8.88 -22.54
C ASP A 206 4.53 -9.04 -21.59
N ASP A 207 5.67 -8.44 -21.91
CA ASP A 207 6.91 -8.61 -21.13
C ASP A 207 6.82 -8.08 -19.69
N THR A 208 5.88 -7.17 -19.41
CA THR A 208 5.75 -6.53 -18.09
C THR A 208 4.41 -6.81 -17.42
N GLY A 209 3.52 -7.56 -18.09
CA GLY A 209 2.18 -7.83 -17.59
C GLY A 209 1.28 -6.59 -17.42
N ARG A 210 1.64 -5.46 -18.05
CA ARG A 210 1.03 -4.15 -17.78
C ARG A 210 0.39 -3.53 -19.02
N TYR A 211 -0.56 -2.63 -18.79
CA TYR A 211 -1.13 -1.79 -19.84
C TYR A 211 -0.36 -0.48 -19.94
N THR A 212 0.06 -0.16 -21.15
CA THR A 212 0.83 1.03 -21.48
C THR A 212 0.00 1.99 -22.32
N LEU A 213 0.42 3.25 -22.33
CA LEU A 213 -0.19 4.31 -23.11
C LEU A 213 0.91 5.02 -23.90
N THR A 214 0.62 5.33 -25.16
CA THR A 214 1.49 6.19 -25.96
C THR A 214 1.32 7.65 -25.56
N ASP A 215 2.31 8.51 -25.83
CA ASP A 215 2.19 9.95 -25.58
C ASP A 215 0.96 10.56 -26.29
N ALA A 216 0.65 10.08 -27.49
CA ALA A 216 -0.53 10.50 -28.24
C ALA A 216 -1.84 10.11 -27.51
N ALA A 217 -1.94 8.87 -27.02
CA ALA A 217 -3.08 8.42 -26.23
C ALA A 217 -3.19 9.20 -24.91
N HIS A 218 -2.06 9.47 -24.24
CA HIS A 218 -2.01 10.30 -23.04
C HIS A 218 -2.61 11.69 -23.28
N ASN A 219 -2.13 12.40 -24.30
CA ASN A 219 -2.59 13.74 -24.64
C ASN A 219 -4.08 13.75 -25.03
N ALA A 220 -4.53 12.73 -25.76
CA ALA A 220 -5.94 12.57 -26.09
C ALA A 220 -6.79 12.37 -24.82
N LEU A 221 -6.39 11.49 -23.91
CA LEU A 221 -7.10 11.24 -22.64
C LEU A 221 -7.15 12.47 -21.74
N GLN A 222 -6.06 13.25 -21.66
CA GLN A 222 -6.05 14.52 -20.93
C GLN A 222 -7.09 15.51 -21.46
N SER A 223 -7.32 15.52 -22.79
CA SER A 223 -8.31 16.39 -23.42
C SER A 223 -9.77 15.92 -23.25
N LEU A 224 -9.98 14.64 -22.93
CA LEU A 224 -11.30 14.01 -22.82
C LEU A 224 -11.99 14.24 -21.47
N ASN A 225 -11.25 14.71 -20.45
CA ASN A 225 -11.73 14.91 -19.07
C ASN A 225 -12.52 13.71 -18.53
N GLY A 226 -11.97 12.51 -18.75
CA GLY A 226 -12.59 11.24 -18.36
C GLY A 226 -12.40 10.90 -16.87
N SER A 227 -13.21 9.99 -16.36
CA SER A 227 -13.08 9.46 -14.99
C SER A 227 -13.39 7.96 -14.92
N LEU A 228 -12.65 7.25 -14.05
CA LEU A 228 -13.01 5.92 -13.59
C LEU A 228 -13.66 6.06 -12.21
N ASN A 229 -14.91 5.66 -12.10
CA ASN A 229 -15.71 5.81 -10.88
C ASN A 229 -15.87 4.44 -10.23
N PHE A 230 -15.33 4.29 -9.02
CA PHE A 230 -15.40 3.08 -8.22
C PHE A 230 -16.50 3.23 -7.19
N LYS A 231 -17.49 2.33 -7.21
CA LYS A 231 -18.49 2.24 -6.16
C LYS A 231 -18.03 1.20 -5.14
N ILE A 232 -17.76 1.66 -3.92
CA ILE A 232 -17.19 0.83 -2.85
C ILE A 232 -18.21 0.70 -1.70
N GLY A 233 -18.35 -0.51 -1.15
CA GLY A 233 -19.17 -0.80 0.01
C GLY A 233 -18.56 -1.88 0.91
N SER A 234 -19.25 -2.20 2.00
CA SER A 234 -18.91 -3.33 2.89
C SER A 234 -19.21 -4.69 2.26
N THR A 235 -19.99 -4.71 1.18
CA THR A 235 -20.33 -5.88 0.37
C THR A 235 -20.30 -5.50 -1.11
N TYR A 236 -20.16 -6.52 -1.98
CA TYR A 236 -20.37 -6.38 -3.41
C TYR A 236 -21.79 -6.84 -3.77
N THR A 237 -22.33 -6.32 -4.87
CA THR A 237 -23.64 -6.68 -5.43
C THR A 237 -23.47 -7.34 -6.77
#